data_AF-A0A7V0NRG5-F1
#
_entry.id   AF-A0A7V0NRG5-F1
#
_cell.length_a   1.000
_cell.length_b   1.000
_cell.length_c   1.000
_cell.angle_alpha   90.00
_cell.angle_beta   90.00
_cell.angle_gamma   90.00
#
_symmetry.space_group_name_H-M   'P 1'
#
loop_
_entity.id
_entity.type
_entity.pdbx_description
1 polymer ?
#
loop_
_entity_poly.entity_id
_entity_poly.type
_entity_poly.pdbx_seq_one_letter_code
_entity_poly.pdbx_strand_id
1 'polypeptide(L)'
;MTQGEDIATKLFYSWVKYFNGIIVGGFGWGGTWYVLSAGKKMLSLLINTLSLSEELSAKLILTSKKATSFRHLSVVTLPVTIIGAVVLVSCGYPLEGFAKVYLALGSISLYWAGAIGFGFIIYTLYLFKQMEDNYQDISIERWSLVIHFDSLNSFFIVSASFAILALIFAFRGTLTANFTFPTELFKLFLSFPLILFLPTILIYSFYPRYVFRKMFDFDVFKQIDQLQSDIKKAPKETLKEKMEMEKTLAEIKEKLIIERKSIPIVSLKDSFSIVLAFIMSLQVIYQKDSVIKDFLVSFFESILK
;
A
#
# COMPACT_ATOMS: atom_id res chain seq x y z
N MET A 1 -8.73 -40.00 -26.42
CA MET A 1 -9.11 -38.92 -25.49
C MET A 1 -10.62 -38.84 -25.42
N THR A 2 -11.18 -38.91 -24.22
CA THR A 2 -12.62 -38.66 -24.02
C THR A 2 -12.90 -37.15 -24.15
N GLN A 3 -14.13 -36.76 -24.50
CA GLN A 3 -14.52 -35.34 -24.59
C GLN A 3 -14.24 -34.57 -23.28
N GLY A 4 -14.39 -35.22 -22.12
CA GLY A 4 -14.07 -34.63 -20.83
C GLY A 4 -12.58 -34.36 -20.61
N GLU A 5 -11.71 -35.26 -21.07
CA GLU A 5 -10.25 -35.14 -20.96
C GLU A 5 -9.69 -33.96 -21.77
N ASP A 6 -10.24 -33.74 -22.97
CA ASP A 6 -9.87 -32.59 -23.81
C ASP A 6 -10.29 -31.25 -23.18
N ILE A 7 -11.51 -31.16 -22.64
CA ILE A 7 -12.00 -29.97 -21.94
C ILE A 7 -11.16 -29.68 -20.69
N ALA A 8 -10.85 -30.70 -19.88
CA ALA A 8 -10.02 -30.55 -18.69
C ALA A 8 -8.61 -30.06 -19.03
N THR A 9 -8.01 -30.60 -20.09
CA THR A 9 -6.68 -30.20 -20.56
C THR A 9 -6.67 -28.75 -21.04
N LYS A 10 -7.66 -28.33 -21.83
CA LYS A 10 -7.81 -26.94 -22.31
C LYS A 10 -8.03 -25.96 -21.16
N LEU A 11 -8.83 -26.36 -20.16
CA LEU A 11 -9.08 -25.56 -18.96
C LEU A 11 -7.78 -25.39 -18.15
N PHE A 12 -7.06 -26.49 -17.89
CA PHE A 12 -5.79 -26.46 -17.18
C PHE A 12 -4.77 -25.57 -17.89
N TYR A 13 -4.63 -25.72 -19.20
CA TYR A 13 -3.70 -24.93 -19.99
C TYR A 13 -4.07 -23.44 -19.99
N SER A 14 -5.36 -23.13 -20.09
CA SER A 14 -5.84 -21.75 -19.99
C SER A 14 -5.55 -21.14 -18.62
N TRP A 15 -5.88 -21.85 -17.54
CA TRP A 15 -5.67 -21.34 -16.20
C TRP A 15 -4.18 -21.19 -15.84
N VAL A 16 -3.38 -22.22 -16.09
CA VAL A 16 -1.98 -22.27 -15.65
C VAL A 16 -1.06 -21.50 -16.60
N LYS A 17 -1.18 -21.69 -17.92
CA LYS A 17 -0.25 -21.09 -18.88
C LYS A 17 -0.68 -19.69 -19.31
N TYR A 18 -1.93 -19.52 -19.73
CA TYR A 18 -2.40 -18.25 -20.29
C TYR A 18 -2.74 -17.23 -19.19
N PHE A 19 -3.51 -17.62 -18.18
CA PHE A 19 -3.91 -16.72 -17.10
C PHE A 19 -2.84 -16.59 -15.99
N ASN A 20 -1.85 -17.49 -15.98
CA ASN A 20 -0.87 -17.59 -14.90
C ASN A 20 -1.53 -17.68 -13.51
N GLY A 21 -2.68 -18.36 -13.44
CA GLY A 21 -3.61 -18.30 -12.32
C GLY A 21 -3.03 -18.77 -10.98
N ILE A 22 -1.98 -19.61 -10.99
CA ILE A 22 -1.27 -20.03 -9.78
C ILE A 22 -0.51 -18.84 -9.17
N ILE A 23 0.26 -18.12 -9.97
CA ILE A 23 1.05 -16.97 -9.50
C ILE A 23 0.11 -15.81 -9.14
N VAL A 24 -0.85 -15.50 -10.02
CA VAL A 24 -1.81 -14.42 -9.77
C VAL A 24 -2.67 -14.72 -8.53
N GLY A 25 -3.14 -15.95 -8.37
CA GLY A 25 -3.87 -16.39 -7.18
C GLY A 25 -3.04 -16.38 -5.92
N GLY A 26 -1.81 -16.88 -5.98
CA GLY A 26 -0.88 -16.90 -4.85
C GLY A 26 -0.56 -15.49 -4.35
N PHE A 27 -0.18 -14.57 -5.24
CA PHE A 27 0.12 -13.19 -4.84
C PHE A 27 -1.13 -12.38 -4.51
N GLY A 28 -2.25 -12.60 -5.22
CA GLY A 28 -3.52 -11.91 -4.96
C GLY A 28 -4.12 -12.30 -3.61
N TRP A 29 -4.51 -13.58 -3.44
CA TRP A 29 -5.12 -14.04 -2.20
C TRP A 29 -4.13 -14.13 -1.05
N GLY A 30 -2.88 -14.55 -1.30
CA GLY A 30 -1.84 -14.59 -0.28
C GLY A 30 -1.47 -13.19 0.22
N GLY A 31 -1.35 -12.21 -0.68
CA GLY A 31 -1.13 -10.81 -0.34
C GLY A 31 -2.28 -10.23 0.47
N THR A 32 -3.53 -10.45 0.03
CA THR A 32 -4.72 -10.01 0.76
C THR A 32 -4.79 -10.64 2.15
N TRP A 33 -4.52 -11.94 2.29
CA TRP A 33 -4.49 -12.60 3.59
C TRP A 33 -3.40 -12.05 4.50
N TYR A 34 -2.19 -11.83 3.97
CA TYR A 34 -1.09 -11.22 4.71
C TYR A 34 -1.48 -9.83 5.23
N VAL A 35 -2.02 -8.98 4.37
CA VAL A 35 -2.42 -7.62 4.73
C VAL A 35 -3.52 -7.60 5.79
N LEU A 36 -4.53 -8.48 5.69
CA LEU A 36 -5.60 -8.54 6.70
C LEU A 36 -5.09 -9.08 8.05
N SER A 37 -4.26 -10.11 8.03
CA SER A 37 -3.76 -10.76 9.25
C SER A 37 -2.67 -9.94 9.95
N ALA A 38 -1.64 -9.53 9.22
CA ALA A 38 -0.56 -8.70 9.75
C ALA A 38 -1.03 -7.26 9.99
N GLY A 39 -1.88 -6.70 9.12
CA GLY A 39 -2.41 -5.35 9.26
C GLY A 39 -3.21 -5.16 10.54
N LYS A 40 -4.01 -6.15 10.97
CA LYS A 40 -4.70 -6.10 12.27
C LYS A 40 -3.73 -5.95 13.44
N LYS A 41 -2.64 -6.72 13.43
CA LYS A 41 -1.61 -6.65 14.48
C LYS A 41 -0.86 -5.31 14.44
N MET A 42 -0.46 -4.89 13.24
CA MET A 42 0.35 -3.68 13.05
C MET A 42 -0.44 -2.40 13.35
N LEU A 43 -1.69 -2.29 12.87
CA LEU A 43 -2.52 -1.11 13.17
C LEU A 43 -2.91 -1.05 14.66
N SER A 44 -3.11 -2.20 15.31
CA SER A 44 -3.33 -2.23 16.76
C SER A 44 -2.08 -1.82 17.53
N LEU A 45 -0.90 -2.34 17.14
CA LEU A 45 0.39 -1.96 17.73
C LEU A 45 0.61 -0.45 17.61
N LEU A 46 0.33 0.10 16.43
CA LEU A 46 0.42 1.53 16.19
C LEU A 46 -0.44 2.32 17.18
N ILE A 47 -1.75 2.04 17.24
CA ILE A 47 -2.66 2.78 18.11
C ILE A 47 -2.25 2.66 19.58
N ASN A 48 -1.82 1.47 20.03
CA ASN A 48 -1.40 1.22 21.41
C ASN A 48 -0.06 1.90 21.77
N THR A 49 0.76 2.29 20.79
CA THR A 49 2.04 2.99 21.02
C THR A 49 1.83 4.50 21.17
N LEU A 50 0.66 5.00 20.80
CA LEU A 50 0.34 6.42 20.83
C LEU A 50 -0.45 6.75 22.09
N SER A 51 -0.05 7.81 22.77
CA SER A 51 -0.86 8.42 23.82
C SER A 51 -1.82 9.43 23.18
N LEU A 52 -3.11 9.12 23.28
CA LEU A 52 -4.22 9.72 22.54
C LEU A 52 -5.34 10.11 23.50
N SER A 53 -6.10 11.15 23.16
CA SER A 53 -7.40 11.39 23.82
C SER A 53 -8.37 10.23 23.58
N GLU A 54 -9.29 10.00 24.51
CA GLU A 54 -10.28 8.90 24.40
C GLU A 54 -11.09 8.98 23.10
N GLU A 55 -11.50 10.18 22.70
CA GLU A 55 -12.27 10.41 21.47
C GLU A 55 -11.46 10.05 20.21
N LEU A 56 -10.20 10.50 20.14
CA LEU A 56 -9.33 10.21 18.99
C LEU A 56 -8.98 8.72 18.93
N SER A 57 -8.70 8.11 20.08
CA SER A 57 -8.45 6.67 20.19
C SER A 57 -9.63 5.86 19.66
N ALA A 58 -10.86 6.17 20.10
CA ALA A 58 -12.07 5.49 19.61
C ALA A 58 -12.25 5.63 18.09
N LYS A 59 -12.01 6.82 17.53
CA LYS A 59 -12.05 7.06 16.07
C LYS A 59 -11.02 6.22 15.32
N LEU A 60 -9.76 6.21 15.78
CA LEU A 60 -8.69 5.46 15.14
C LEU A 60 -8.91 3.94 15.24
N ILE A 61 -9.38 3.43 16.38
CA ILE A 61 -9.76 2.02 16.56
C ILE A 61 -10.88 1.63 15.60
N LEU A 62 -11.91 2.47 15.46
CA LEU A 62 -13.01 2.21 14.52
C LEU A 62 -12.50 2.16 13.08
N THR A 63 -11.65 3.11 12.68
CA THR A 63 -11.07 3.13 11.33
C THR A 63 -10.17 1.91 11.08
N SER A 64 -9.33 1.54 12.05
CA SER A 64 -8.49 0.34 12.00
C SER A 64 -9.33 -0.95 11.86
N LYS A 65 -10.45 -1.03 12.58
CA LYS A 65 -11.41 -2.14 12.45
C LYS A 65 -12.04 -2.16 11.06
N LYS A 66 -12.38 -1.01 10.47
CA LYS A 66 -12.87 -0.93 9.08
C LYS A 66 -11.81 -1.40 8.08
N ALA A 67 -10.56 -1.02 8.27
CA ALA A 67 -9.44 -1.44 7.41
C ALA A 67 -9.20 -2.96 7.42
N THR A 68 -9.52 -3.65 8.52
CA THR A 68 -9.19 -5.07 8.71
C THR A 68 -10.40 -6.00 8.74
N SER A 69 -11.61 -5.45 8.70
CA SER A 69 -12.86 -6.20 8.73
C SER A 69 -13.37 -6.46 7.31
N PHE A 70 -13.45 -7.73 6.93
CA PHE A 70 -14.01 -8.15 5.64
C PHE A 70 -15.36 -7.50 5.32
N ARG A 71 -16.28 -7.42 6.30
CA ARG A 71 -17.60 -6.81 6.13
C ARG A 71 -17.52 -5.35 5.69
N HIS A 72 -16.59 -4.58 6.24
CA HIS A 72 -16.45 -3.16 5.92
C HIS A 72 -15.71 -2.96 4.61
N LEU A 73 -14.69 -3.79 4.35
CA LEU A 73 -13.97 -3.79 3.08
C LEU A 73 -14.90 -4.11 1.91
N SER A 74 -15.87 -5.02 2.09
CA SER A 74 -16.86 -5.38 1.07
C SER A 74 -17.62 -4.18 0.49
N VAL A 75 -17.79 -3.09 1.24
CA VAL A 75 -18.45 -1.86 0.75
C VAL A 75 -17.67 -1.23 -0.40
N VAL A 76 -16.34 -1.24 -0.32
CA VAL A 76 -15.45 -0.76 -1.38
C VAL A 76 -15.20 -1.86 -2.42
N THR A 77 -15.06 -3.12 -1.96
CA THR A 77 -14.74 -4.25 -2.83
C THR A 77 -15.84 -4.54 -3.85
N LEU A 78 -17.11 -4.47 -3.45
CA LEU A 78 -18.25 -4.82 -4.29
C LEU A 78 -18.32 -3.99 -5.59
N PRO A 79 -18.37 -2.64 -5.55
CA PRO A 79 -18.45 -1.85 -6.78
C PRO A 79 -17.23 -2.05 -7.69
N VAL A 80 -16.02 -2.12 -7.12
CA VAL A 80 -14.79 -2.34 -7.88
C VAL A 80 -14.81 -3.71 -8.56
N THR A 81 -15.28 -4.75 -7.86
CA THR A 81 -15.38 -6.10 -8.41
C THR A 81 -16.46 -6.18 -9.49
N ILE A 82 -17.60 -5.51 -9.33
CA ILE A 82 -18.66 -5.47 -10.35
C ILE A 82 -18.11 -4.86 -11.64
N ILE A 83 -17.43 -3.71 -11.56
CA ILE A 83 -16.82 -3.05 -12.72
C ILE A 83 -15.80 -4.00 -13.38
N GLY A 84 -14.90 -4.59 -12.59
CA GLY A 84 -13.91 -5.54 -13.09
C GLY A 84 -14.53 -6.78 -13.74
N ALA A 85 -15.57 -7.34 -13.13
CA ALA A 85 -16.29 -8.50 -13.64
C ALA A 85 -16.96 -8.19 -15.00
N VAL A 86 -17.59 -7.03 -15.13
CA VAL A 86 -18.16 -6.58 -16.41
C VAL A 86 -17.07 -6.49 -17.47
N VAL A 87 -15.95 -5.83 -17.19
CA VAL A 87 -14.82 -5.71 -18.13
C VAL A 87 -14.29 -7.09 -18.55
N LEU A 88 -14.06 -7.99 -17.59
CA LEU A 88 -13.53 -9.33 -17.86
C LEU A 88 -14.49 -10.19 -18.69
N VAL A 89 -15.80 -10.16 -18.36
CA VAL A 89 -16.81 -10.89 -19.12
C VAL A 89 -16.91 -10.33 -20.54
N SER A 90 -16.83 -9.01 -20.71
CA SER A 90 -16.80 -8.36 -22.02
C SER A 90 -15.55 -8.67 -22.84
N CYS A 91 -14.41 -9.03 -22.21
CA CYS A 91 -13.23 -9.51 -22.94
C CYS A 91 -13.45 -10.88 -23.59
N GLY A 92 -14.41 -11.67 -23.08
CA GLY A 92 -14.83 -12.95 -23.66
C GLY A 92 -13.89 -14.11 -23.36
N TYR A 93 -14.40 -15.15 -22.69
CA TYR A 93 -13.62 -16.33 -22.32
C TYR A 93 -13.55 -17.37 -23.46
N PRO A 94 -12.41 -18.06 -23.63
CA PRO A 94 -12.11 -18.95 -24.78
C PRO A 94 -12.86 -20.28 -24.80
N LEU A 95 -13.49 -20.67 -23.69
CA LEU A 95 -14.16 -21.95 -23.53
C LEU A 95 -15.66 -21.75 -23.34
N GLU A 96 -16.43 -22.82 -23.54
CA GLU A 96 -17.88 -22.83 -23.37
C GLU A 96 -18.32 -23.68 -22.16
N GLY A 97 -19.61 -23.60 -21.83
CA GLY A 97 -20.22 -24.38 -20.76
C GLY A 97 -19.57 -24.16 -19.39
N PHE A 98 -19.36 -25.25 -18.65
CA PHE A 98 -18.81 -25.22 -17.29
C PHE A 98 -17.41 -24.61 -17.23
N ALA A 99 -16.54 -24.91 -18.21
CA ALA A 99 -15.17 -24.39 -18.24
C ALA A 99 -15.14 -22.86 -18.36
N LYS A 100 -16.08 -22.27 -19.11
CA LYS A 100 -16.29 -20.82 -19.19
C LYS A 100 -16.60 -20.21 -17.83
N VAL A 101 -17.58 -20.81 -17.14
CA VAL A 101 -18.04 -20.35 -15.82
C VAL A 101 -16.91 -20.45 -14.80
N TYR A 102 -16.13 -21.54 -14.84
CA TYR A 102 -14.99 -21.73 -13.95
C TYR A 102 -13.92 -20.64 -14.15
N LEU A 103 -13.51 -20.36 -15.40
CA LEU A 103 -12.55 -19.30 -15.69
C LEU A 103 -13.06 -17.92 -15.27
N ALA A 104 -14.36 -17.66 -15.48
CA ALA A 104 -14.99 -16.41 -15.09
C ALA A 104 -15.01 -16.23 -13.57
N LEU A 105 -15.50 -17.22 -12.83
CA LEU A 105 -15.54 -17.18 -11.36
C LEU A 105 -14.13 -17.08 -10.76
N GLY A 106 -13.16 -17.79 -11.32
CA GLY A 106 -11.76 -17.69 -10.91
C GLY A 106 -11.21 -16.27 -11.09
N SER A 107 -11.43 -15.66 -12.25
CA SER A 107 -10.96 -14.30 -12.54
C SER A 107 -11.67 -13.24 -11.70
N ILE A 108 -12.99 -13.39 -11.48
CA ILE A 108 -13.77 -12.51 -10.60
C ILE A 108 -13.29 -12.64 -9.14
N SER A 109 -12.97 -13.85 -8.67
CA SER A 109 -12.41 -14.09 -7.34
C SER A 109 -11.06 -13.37 -7.15
N LEU A 110 -10.20 -13.35 -8.18
CA LEU A 110 -8.93 -12.61 -8.14
C LEU A 110 -9.16 -11.09 -8.08
N TYR A 111 -10.12 -10.56 -8.85
CA TYR A 111 -10.53 -9.16 -8.75
C TYR A 111 -11.06 -8.80 -7.37
N TRP A 112 -11.88 -9.68 -6.79
CA TRP A 112 -12.38 -9.52 -5.43
C TRP A 112 -11.24 -9.44 -4.41
N ALA A 113 -10.25 -10.32 -4.52
CA ALA A 113 -9.06 -10.29 -3.67
C ALA A 113 -8.30 -8.95 -3.79
N GLY A 114 -8.04 -8.49 -5.01
CA GLY A 114 -7.37 -7.21 -5.27
C GLY A 114 -8.17 -6.02 -4.74
N ALA A 115 -9.49 -6.05 -4.89
CA ALA A 115 -10.38 -5.00 -4.42
C ALA A 115 -10.48 -4.94 -2.88
N ILE A 116 -10.36 -6.08 -2.17
CA ILE A 116 -10.17 -6.10 -0.71
C ILE A 116 -8.85 -5.40 -0.33
N GLY A 117 -7.75 -5.75 -1.01
CA GLY A 117 -6.45 -5.10 -0.77
C GLY A 117 -6.52 -3.59 -1.00
N PHE A 118 -7.22 -3.16 -2.03
CA PHE A 118 -7.48 -1.74 -2.30
C PHE A 118 -8.31 -1.06 -1.21
N GLY A 119 -9.37 -1.71 -0.73
CA GLY A 119 -10.15 -1.22 0.41
C GLY A 119 -9.31 -1.06 1.67
N PHE A 120 -8.43 -2.03 1.96
CA PHE A 120 -7.48 -1.93 3.08
C PHE A 120 -6.59 -0.71 2.94
N ILE A 121 -6.04 -0.47 1.74
CA ILE A 121 -5.20 0.69 1.45
C ILE A 121 -5.97 1.99 1.72
N ILE A 122 -7.19 2.13 1.19
CA ILE A 122 -8.02 3.34 1.38
C ILE A 122 -8.26 3.64 2.86
N TYR A 123 -8.72 2.64 3.64
CA TYR A 123 -8.99 2.87 5.06
C TYR A 123 -7.72 3.13 5.85
N THR A 124 -6.60 2.54 5.45
CA THR A 124 -5.30 2.83 6.08
C THR A 124 -4.88 4.28 5.79
N LEU A 125 -4.99 4.74 4.54
CA LEU A 125 -4.73 6.14 4.20
C LEU A 125 -5.64 7.09 4.98
N TYR A 126 -6.91 6.75 5.16
CA TYR A 126 -7.84 7.54 5.97
C TYR A 126 -7.45 7.55 7.46
N LEU A 127 -6.98 6.43 8.01
CA LEU A 127 -6.43 6.37 9.38
C LEU A 127 -5.26 7.33 9.55
N PHE A 128 -4.31 7.31 8.61
CA PHE A 128 -3.16 8.21 8.63
C PHE A 128 -3.53 9.67 8.41
N LYS A 129 -4.57 9.95 7.62
CA LYS A 129 -5.11 11.29 7.47
C LYS A 129 -5.69 11.82 8.79
N GLN A 130 -6.42 10.99 9.53
CA GLN A 130 -6.91 11.34 10.86
C GLN A 130 -5.76 11.63 11.84
N MET A 131 -4.68 10.85 11.78
CA MET A 131 -3.49 11.11 12.58
C MET A 131 -2.78 12.41 12.17
N GLU A 132 -2.70 12.68 10.87
CA GLU A 132 -2.12 13.93 10.36
C GLU A 132 -2.92 15.16 10.80
N ASP A 133 -4.24 15.09 10.82
CA ASP A 133 -5.11 16.21 11.17
C ASP A 133 -5.08 16.53 12.66
N ASN A 134 -4.83 15.52 13.50
CA ASN A 134 -4.84 15.63 14.96
C ASN A 134 -3.45 15.47 15.58
N TYR A 135 -2.37 15.61 14.80
CA TYR A 135 -0.99 15.32 15.22
C TYR A 135 -0.54 16.07 16.48
N GLN A 136 -1.15 17.21 16.80
CA GLN A 136 -0.85 18.01 17.99
C GLN A 136 -1.33 17.36 19.29
N ASP A 137 -2.40 16.58 19.20
CA ASP A 137 -3.04 15.86 20.32
C ASP A 137 -2.45 14.45 20.50
N ILE A 138 -1.46 14.08 19.68
CA ILE A 138 -0.82 12.78 19.74
C ILE A 138 0.56 12.95 20.37
N SER A 139 0.80 12.24 21.48
CA SER A 139 2.14 12.11 22.05
C SER A 139 2.66 10.69 21.87
N ILE A 140 3.96 10.56 21.61
CA ILE A 140 4.59 9.26 21.32
C ILE A 140 5.44 8.85 22.54
N GLU A 141 5.21 7.67 23.10
CA GLU A 141 5.95 7.21 24.29
C GLU A 141 7.39 6.80 23.94
N ARG A 142 8.35 7.72 24.16
CA ARG A 142 9.77 7.76 23.70
C ARG A 142 10.55 6.43 23.59
N TRP A 143 10.29 5.40 24.41
CA TRP A 143 11.18 4.21 24.51
C TRP A 143 10.68 2.95 23.79
N SER A 144 9.41 2.88 23.41
CA SER A 144 8.86 1.79 22.60
C SER A 144 8.92 2.09 21.08
N LEU A 145 9.20 3.35 20.72
CA LEU A 145 9.17 3.87 19.35
C LEU A 145 10.07 3.15 18.36
N VAL A 146 11.37 3.05 18.63
CA VAL A 146 12.36 2.74 17.57
C VAL A 146 12.13 1.32 17.03
N ILE A 147 11.89 0.36 17.93
CA ILE A 147 11.69 -1.05 17.57
C ILE A 147 10.34 -1.28 16.88
N HIS A 148 9.28 -0.57 17.31
CA HIS A 148 7.96 -0.72 16.72
C HIS A 148 7.82 0.03 15.39
N PHE A 149 8.54 1.13 15.19
CA PHE A 149 8.55 1.85 13.92
C PHE A 149 9.21 1.06 12.79
N ASP A 150 10.29 0.34 13.06
CA ASP A 150 10.91 -0.52 12.05
C ASP A 150 9.98 -1.65 11.61
N SER A 151 9.21 -2.22 12.56
CA SER A 151 8.21 -3.25 12.27
C SER A 151 7.06 -2.69 11.44
N LEU A 152 6.56 -1.50 11.77
CA LEU A 152 5.51 -0.82 11.01
C LEU A 152 5.99 -0.45 9.60
N ASN A 153 7.18 0.13 9.49
CA ASN A 153 7.78 0.51 8.22
C ASN A 153 8.00 -0.72 7.33
N SER A 154 8.56 -1.79 7.90
CA SER A 154 8.75 -3.06 7.20
C SER A 154 7.41 -3.62 6.71
N PHE A 155 6.36 -3.57 7.54
CA PHE A 155 5.02 -3.98 7.11
C PHE A 155 4.53 -3.20 5.90
N PHE A 156 4.59 -1.86 5.91
CA PHE A 156 4.13 -1.02 4.79
C PHE A 156 4.96 -1.24 3.52
N ILE A 157 6.27 -1.48 3.65
CA ILE A 157 7.13 -1.79 2.51
C ILE A 157 6.77 -3.15 1.94
N VAL A 158 6.71 -4.18 2.78
CA VAL A 158 6.40 -5.56 2.35
C VAL A 158 5.01 -5.63 1.73
N SER A 159 3.99 -5.05 2.36
CA SER A 159 2.62 -5.04 1.82
C SER A 159 2.52 -4.30 0.49
N ALA A 160 3.20 -3.15 0.34
CA ALA A 160 3.26 -2.42 -0.92
C ALA A 160 3.99 -3.23 -2.01
N SER A 161 5.11 -3.89 -1.69
CA SER A 161 5.81 -4.76 -2.62
C SER A 161 4.95 -5.94 -3.07
N PHE A 162 4.24 -6.60 -2.15
CA PHE A 162 3.28 -7.65 -2.50
C PHE A 162 2.18 -7.13 -3.42
N ALA A 163 1.63 -5.94 -3.15
CA ALA A 163 0.60 -5.33 -3.99
C ALA A 163 1.11 -4.99 -5.39
N ILE A 164 2.34 -4.45 -5.52
CA ILE A 164 2.97 -4.18 -6.82
C ILE A 164 3.19 -5.48 -7.60
N LEU A 165 3.75 -6.52 -6.97
CA LEU A 165 3.95 -7.82 -7.61
C LEU A 165 2.63 -8.45 -8.04
N ALA A 166 1.62 -8.43 -7.18
CA ALA A 166 0.28 -8.93 -7.50
C ALA A 166 -0.32 -8.17 -8.69
N LEU A 167 -0.19 -6.85 -8.73
CA LEU A 167 -0.67 -6.02 -9.83
C LEU A 167 0.05 -6.32 -11.15
N ILE A 168 1.38 -6.48 -11.12
CA ILE A 168 2.18 -6.83 -12.31
C ILE A 168 1.79 -8.21 -12.83
N PHE A 169 1.70 -9.22 -11.95
CA PHE A 169 1.32 -10.57 -12.37
C PHE A 169 -0.13 -10.64 -12.84
N ALA A 170 -1.04 -9.93 -12.19
CA ALA A 170 -2.44 -9.84 -12.62
C ALA A 170 -2.54 -9.18 -14.00
N PHE A 171 -1.85 -8.06 -14.21
CA PHE A 171 -1.83 -7.36 -15.49
C PHE A 171 -1.20 -8.22 -16.59
N ARG A 172 -0.08 -8.87 -16.31
CA ARG A 172 0.52 -9.83 -17.26
C ARG A 172 -0.45 -10.97 -17.56
N GLY A 173 -1.08 -11.53 -16.54
CA GLY A 173 -2.05 -12.62 -16.65
C GLY A 173 -3.28 -12.25 -17.48
N THR A 174 -3.74 -10.99 -17.41
CA THR A 174 -4.84 -10.51 -18.27
C THR A 174 -4.39 -10.27 -19.71
N LEU A 175 -3.14 -9.86 -19.95
CA LEU A 175 -2.60 -9.71 -21.31
C LEU A 175 -2.31 -11.05 -22.00
N THR A 176 -1.83 -12.04 -21.25
CA THR A 176 -1.54 -13.38 -21.79
C THR A 176 -2.76 -14.31 -21.79
N ALA A 177 -3.86 -13.90 -21.14
CA ALA A 177 -5.12 -14.61 -21.20
C ALA A 177 -5.59 -14.69 -22.65
N ASN A 178 -6.01 -15.89 -23.06
CA ASN A 178 -6.55 -16.19 -24.38
C ASN A 178 -8.00 -15.70 -24.52
N PHE A 179 -8.28 -14.46 -24.13
CA PHE A 179 -9.58 -13.83 -24.32
C PHE A 179 -9.90 -13.67 -25.81
N THR A 180 -11.18 -13.65 -26.16
CA THR A 180 -11.65 -13.58 -27.56
C THR A 180 -11.76 -12.15 -28.09
N PHE A 181 -11.75 -11.15 -27.22
CA PHE A 181 -11.79 -9.70 -27.49
C PHE A 181 -12.76 -9.29 -28.62
N PRO A 182 -14.02 -8.93 -28.29
CA PRO A 182 -14.97 -8.45 -29.29
C PRO A 182 -14.53 -7.14 -29.97
N THR A 183 -13.80 -6.28 -29.26
CA THR A 183 -13.23 -5.02 -29.76
C THR A 183 -11.85 -4.74 -29.13
N GLU A 184 -11.00 -4.02 -29.85
CA GLU A 184 -9.67 -3.59 -29.35
C GLU A 184 -9.77 -2.65 -28.13
N LEU A 185 -10.89 -1.94 -27.98
CA LEU A 185 -11.14 -1.04 -26.84
C LEU A 185 -11.19 -1.81 -25.50
N PHE A 186 -11.65 -3.06 -25.48
CA PHE A 186 -11.62 -3.88 -24.26
C PHE A 186 -10.21 -4.26 -23.83
N LYS A 187 -9.26 -4.42 -24.77
CA LYS A 187 -7.84 -4.60 -24.42
C LYS A 187 -7.29 -3.37 -23.71
N LEU A 188 -7.72 -2.17 -24.10
CA LEU A 188 -7.31 -0.93 -23.46
C LEU A 188 -7.81 -0.86 -22.01
N PHE A 189 -9.04 -1.31 -21.73
CA PHE A 189 -9.57 -1.37 -20.36
C PHE A 189 -8.83 -2.34 -19.43
N LEU A 190 -8.08 -3.31 -19.97
CA LEU A 190 -7.22 -4.18 -19.14
C LEU A 190 -6.06 -3.43 -18.47
N SER A 191 -5.70 -2.23 -18.96
CA SER A 191 -4.69 -1.35 -18.33
C SER A 191 -5.24 -0.53 -17.16
N PHE A 192 -6.58 -0.42 -17.03
CA PHE A 192 -7.22 0.41 -16.02
C PHE A 192 -6.82 0.06 -14.58
N PRO A 193 -6.71 -1.22 -14.17
CA PRO A 193 -6.21 -1.56 -12.84
C PRO A 193 -4.80 -1.04 -12.60
N LEU A 194 -3.92 -1.01 -13.60
CA LEU A 194 -2.56 -0.50 -13.44
C LEU A 194 -2.58 1.02 -13.24
N ILE A 195 -3.37 1.75 -14.03
CA ILE A 195 -3.51 3.21 -13.92
C ILE A 195 -4.12 3.62 -12.58
N LEU A 196 -5.10 2.86 -12.07
CA LEU A 196 -5.81 3.19 -10.84
C LEU A 196 -5.05 2.74 -9.58
N PHE A 197 -4.62 1.47 -9.53
CA PHE A 197 -4.11 0.86 -8.30
C PHE A 197 -2.66 1.24 -8.04
N LEU A 198 -1.83 1.39 -9.08
CA LEU A 198 -0.40 1.61 -8.92
C LEU A 198 -0.09 2.95 -8.21
N PRO A 199 -0.69 4.10 -8.60
CA PRO A 199 -0.51 5.34 -7.85
C PRO A 199 -0.98 5.22 -6.40
N THR A 200 -2.11 4.53 -6.15
CA THR A 200 -2.62 4.35 -4.78
C THR A 200 -1.68 3.50 -3.92
N ILE A 201 -1.12 2.41 -4.46
CA ILE A 201 -0.14 1.57 -3.75
C ILE A 201 1.12 2.37 -3.43
N LEU A 202 1.58 3.23 -4.34
CA LEU A 202 2.71 4.11 -4.09
C LEU A 202 2.39 5.09 -2.97
N ILE A 203 1.26 5.80 -3.03
CA ILE A 203 0.83 6.73 -1.96
C ILE A 203 0.75 5.99 -0.62
N TYR A 204 0.15 4.80 -0.59
CA TYR A 204 0.09 3.94 0.59
C TYR A 204 1.45 3.57 1.15
N SER A 205 2.44 3.34 0.28
CA SER A 205 3.79 3.02 0.73
C SER A 205 4.41 4.22 1.47
N PHE A 206 4.19 5.46 1.05
CA PHE A 206 4.92 6.64 1.56
C PHE A 206 4.16 7.47 2.58
N TYR A 207 2.86 7.64 2.39
CA TYR A 207 2.04 8.54 3.20
C TYR A 207 2.09 8.21 4.70
N PRO A 208 1.97 6.94 5.13
CA PRO A 208 2.17 6.55 6.53
C PRO A 208 3.48 7.04 7.13
N ARG A 209 4.58 6.88 6.40
CA ARG A 209 5.91 7.30 6.84
C ARG A 209 5.98 8.81 6.98
N TYR A 210 5.46 9.54 6.00
CA TYR A 210 5.38 11.00 6.06
C TYR A 210 4.65 11.48 7.32
N VAL A 211 3.49 10.91 7.63
CA VAL A 211 2.72 11.26 8.82
C VAL A 211 3.49 10.95 10.10
N PHE A 212 4.15 9.79 10.18
CA PHE A 212 5.00 9.45 11.32
C PHE A 212 6.12 10.46 11.55
N ARG A 213 6.81 10.87 10.48
CA ARG A 213 7.86 11.88 10.60
C ARG A 213 7.31 13.22 11.05
N LYS A 214 6.14 13.63 10.55
CA LYS A 214 5.49 14.87 10.97
C LYS A 214 5.17 14.85 12.47
N MET A 215 4.62 13.75 12.97
CA MET A 215 4.33 13.56 14.40
C MET A 215 5.60 13.56 15.24
N PHE A 216 6.62 12.82 14.81
CA PHE A 216 7.90 12.76 15.50
C PHE A 216 8.59 14.12 15.55
N ASP A 217 8.65 14.84 14.42
CA ASP A 217 9.22 16.18 14.35
C ASP A 217 8.48 17.13 15.32
N PHE A 218 7.14 17.08 15.37
CA PHE A 218 6.35 17.89 16.28
C PHE A 218 6.64 17.58 17.76
N ASP A 219 6.70 16.31 18.14
CA ASP A 219 7.00 15.89 19.50
C ASP A 219 8.41 16.32 19.94
N VAL A 220 9.40 16.20 19.04
CA VAL A 220 10.77 16.69 19.29
C VAL A 220 10.79 18.21 19.49
N PHE A 221 10.11 18.98 18.64
CA PHE A 221 10.05 20.44 18.78
C PHE A 221 9.34 20.86 20.07
N LYS A 222 8.23 20.22 20.42
CA LYS A 222 7.50 20.47 21.67
C LYS A 222 8.39 20.22 22.90
N GLN A 223 9.18 19.16 22.88
CA GLN A 223 10.13 18.84 23.97
C GLN A 223 11.26 19.87 24.06
N ILE A 224 11.77 20.33 22.92
CA ILE A 224 12.76 21.41 22.85
C ILE A 224 12.19 22.70 23.46
N ASP A 225 10.96 23.07 23.11
CA ASP A 225 10.31 24.27 23.61
C ASP A 225 10.04 24.19 25.11
N GLN A 226 9.62 23.02 25.62
CA GLN A 226 9.46 22.76 27.05
C GLN A 226 10.78 22.93 27.79
N LEU A 227 11.85 22.27 27.33
CA LEU A 227 13.21 22.40 27.91
C LEU A 227 13.69 23.85 27.92
N GLN A 228 13.45 24.61 26.85
CA GLN A 228 13.78 26.04 26.81
C GLN A 228 12.96 26.87 27.80
N SER A 229 11.68 26.53 27.99
CA SER A 229 10.81 27.24 28.92
C SER A 229 11.16 26.96 30.38
N ASP A 230 11.55 25.72 30.70
CA ASP A 230 11.94 25.30 32.05
C ASP A 230 13.25 25.97 32.47
N ILE A 231 14.22 26.06 31.57
CA ILE A 231 15.48 26.78 31.80
C ILE A 231 15.25 28.29 31.99
N LYS A 232 14.30 28.89 31.25
CA LYS A 232 13.94 30.31 31.43
C LYS A 232 13.25 30.59 32.76
N LYS A 233 12.56 29.60 33.34
CA LYS A 233 11.84 29.69 34.62
C LYS A 233 12.70 29.30 35.81
N ALA A 234 13.83 28.62 35.58
CA ALA A 234 14.77 28.27 36.64
C ALA A 234 15.23 29.54 37.39
N PRO A 235 15.34 29.49 38.73
CA PRO A 235 15.81 30.62 39.53
C PRO A 235 17.17 31.08 39.01
N LYS A 236 17.44 32.40 39.09
CA LYS A 236 18.70 33.00 38.61
C LYS A 236 19.87 32.52 39.47
N GLU A 237 20.38 31.35 39.13
CA GLU A 237 21.63 30.80 39.63
C GLU A 237 22.80 31.35 38.80
N THR A 238 24.01 31.20 39.33
CA THR A 238 25.21 31.91 38.88
C THR A 238 25.48 31.76 37.38
N LEU A 239 26.23 32.70 36.78
CA LEU A 239 26.54 32.72 35.34
C LEU A 239 27.10 31.38 34.82
N LYS A 240 27.76 30.62 35.69
CA LYS A 240 28.35 29.31 35.44
C LYS A 240 27.30 28.20 35.31
N GLU A 241 26.31 28.17 36.20
CA GLU A 241 25.18 27.21 36.15
C GLU A 241 24.30 27.46 34.93
N LYS A 242 24.11 28.74 34.56
CA LYS A 242 23.41 29.09 33.31
C LYS A 242 24.14 28.57 32.07
N MET A 243 25.46 28.73 32.01
CA MET A 243 26.28 28.19 30.91
C MET A 243 26.25 26.66 30.84
N GLU A 244 26.29 25.97 31.98
CA GLU A 244 26.21 24.50 32.04
C GLU A 244 24.83 23.99 31.60
N MET A 245 23.74 24.67 31.98
CA MET A 245 22.40 24.36 31.49
C MET A 245 22.25 24.60 29.98
N GLU A 246 22.77 25.72 29.46
CA GLU A 246 22.74 26.00 28.02
C GLU A 246 23.55 24.99 27.21
N LYS A 247 24.69 24.53 27.73
CA LYS A 247 25.50 23.47 27.12
C LYS A 247 24.77 22.13 27.11
N THR A 248 24.17 21.74 28.23
CA THR A 248 23.38 20.50 28.34
C THR A 248 22.18 20.54 27.41
N LEU A 249 21.52 21.70 27.27
CA LEU A 249 20.44 21.90 26.31
C LEU A 249 20.92 21.74 24.86
N ALA A 250 22.09 22.29 24.51
CA ALA A 250 22.67 22.13 23.19
C ALA A 250 22.96 20.66 22.88
N GLU A 251 23.52 19.91 23.84
CA GLU A 251 23.78 18.47 23.71
C GLU A 251 22.48 17.65 23.57
N ILE A 252 21.44 17.97 24.33
CA ILE A 252 20.12 17.30 24.22
C ILE A 252 19.47 17.63 22.86
N LYS A 253 19.51 18.88 22.43
CA LYS A 253 19.02 19.29 21.10
C LYS A 253 19.77 18.57 19.99
N GLU A 254 21.09 18.48 20.09
CA GLU A 254 21.91 17.79 19.11
C GLU A 254 21.57 16.30 19.06
N LYS A 255 21.42 15.63 20.21
CA LYS A 255 20.95 14.24 20.30
C LYS A 255 19.58 14.04 19.66
N LEU A 256 18.60 14.91 19.96
CA LEU A 256 17.27 14.83 19.37
C LEU A 256 17.29 15.08 17.85
N ILE A 257 18.16 15.96 17.35
CA ILE A 257 18.36 16.21 15.92
C ILE A 257 19.04 15.01 15.24
N ILE A 258 19.98 14.35 15.92
CA ILE A 258 20.63 13.13 15.43
C ILE A 258 19.62 11.99 15.37
N GLU A 259 18.81 11.79 16.41
CA GLU A 259 17.73 10.79 16.43
C GLU A 259 16.72 11.05 15.30
N ARG A 260 16.35 12.31 15.07
CA ARG A 260 15.52 12.71 13.92
C ARG A 260 16.13 12.29 12.58
N LYS A 261 17.46 12.36 12.45
CA LYS A 261 18.16 11.94 11.22
C LYS A 261 18.34 10.43 11.12
N SER A 262 18.34 9.69 12.24
CA SER A 262 18.52 8.23 12.24
C SER A 262 17.25 7.46 11.92
N ILE A 263 16.07 8.08 12.01
CA ILE A 263 14.83 7.42 11.60
C ILE A 263 14.80 7.41 10.05
N PRO A 264 14.78 6.23 9.41
CA PRO A 264 14.83 6.09 7.95
C PRO A 264 13.45 6.41 7.33
N ILE A 265 12.97 7.64 7.53
CA ILE A 265 11.74 8.11 6.90
C ILE A 265 12.10 9.00 5.73
N VAL A 266 11.93 8.40 4.55
CA VAL A 266 11.89 8.99 3.22
C VAL A 266 11.29 10.40 3.28
N SER A 267 12.11 11.41 2.99
CA SER A 267 11.68 12.79 2.88
C SER A 267 10.93 13.01 1.55
N LEU A 268 10.14 14.07 1.44
CA LEU A 268 9.56 14.49 0.15
C LEU A 268 10.61 14.67 -0.95
N LYS A 269 11.90 14.87 -0.64
CA LYS A 269 12.99 14.93 -1.63
C LYS A 269 13.36 13.57 -2.20
N ASP A 270 13.09 12.49 -1.47
CA ASP A 270 13.30 11.11 -1.92
C ASP A 270 12.16 10.61 -2.83
N SER A 271 11.09 11.40 -2.98
CA SER A 271 10.02 11.17 -3.97
C SER A 271 10.55 11.09 -5.41
N PHE A 272 11.62 11.83 -5.72
CA PHE A 272 12.25 11.75 -7.03
C PHE A 272 12.94 10.40 -7.23
N SER A 273 13.65 9.88 -6.22
CA SER A 273 14.25 8.54 -6.22
C SER A 273 13.19 7.44 -6.39
N ILE A 274 11.96 7.70 -5.96
CA ILE A 274 10.80 6.79 -6.11
C ILE A 274 10.24 6.85 -7.51
N VAL A 275 10.06 8.05 -8.09
CA VAL A 275 9.72 8.20 -9.51
C VAL A 275 10.79 7.51 -10.36
N LEU A 276 12.06 7.60 -9.95
CA LEU A 276 13.18 6.96 -10.64
C LEU A 276 13.16 5.44 -10.46
N ALA A 277 12.91 4.91 -9.25
CA ALA A 277 12.73 3.49 -9.00
C ALA A 277 11.51 2.92 -9.74
N PHE A 278 10.45 3.71 -9.87
CA PHE A 278 9.26 3.40 -10.64
C PHE A 278 9.55 3.35 -12.13
N ILE A 279 10.22 4.37 -12.68
CA ILE A 279 10.67 4.41 -14.07
C ILE A 279 11.61 3.23 -14.34
N MET A 280 12.53 2.92 -13.42
CA MET A 280 13.44 1.78 -13.54
C MET A 280 12.69 0.45 -13.48
N SER A 281 11.67 0.32 -12.64
CA SER A 281 10.83 -0.89 -12.58
C SER A 281 10.03 -1.06 -13.87
N LEU A 282 9.39 0.02 -14.36
CA LEU A 282 8.71 0.03 -15.66
C LEU A 282 9.68 -0.24 -16.81
N GLN A 283 10.90 0.28 -16.76
CA GLN A 283 11.94 0.05 -17.74
C GLN A 283 12.41 -1.41 -17.73
N VAL A 284 12.62 -2.00 -16.56
CA VAL A 284 12.97 -3.43 -16.43
C VAL A 284 11.83 -4.29 -16.96
N ILE A 285 10.58 -3.97 -16.63
CA ILE A 285 9.40 -4.67 -17.16
C ILE A 285 9.34 -4.52 -18.68
N TYR A 286 9.51 -3.31 -19.21
CA TYR A 286 9.54 -3.01 -20.65
C TYR A 286 10.68 -3.73 -21.38
N GLN A 287 11.84 -3.88 -20.75
CA GLN A 287 13.01 -4.53 -21.34
C GLN A 287 12.97 -6.06 -21.24
N LYS A 288 12.32 -6.63 -20.22
CA LYS A 288 12.36 -8.07 -19.92
C LYS A 288 11.07 -8.81 -20.20
N ASP A 289 9.94 -8.13 -20.29
CA ASP A 289 8.65 -8.73 -20.64
C ASP A 289 8.16 -8.22 -21.99
N SER A 290 8.38 -9.01 -23.05
CA SER A 290 7.98 -8.66 -24.41
C SER A 290 6.47 -8.47 -24.55
N VAL A 291 5.66 -9.19 -23.76
CA VAL A 291 4.19 -9.08 -23.84
C VAL A 291 3.73 -7.72 -23.32
N ILE A 292 4.25 -7.30 -22.16
CA ILE A 292 3.93 -5.98 -21.61
C ILE A 292 4.50 -4.87 -22.50
N LYS A 293 5.69 -5.06 -23.05
CA LYS A 293 6.32 -4.13 -24.01
C LYS A 293 5.43 -3.89 -25.23
N ASP A 294 5.01 -4.97 -25.90
CA ASP A 294 4.20 -4.90 -27.12
C ASP A 294 2.84 -4.24 -26.86
N PHE A 295 2.23 -4.55 -25.71
CA PHE A 295 1.01 -3.88 -25.25
C PHE A 295 1.22 -2.37 -25.06
N LEU A 296 2.28 -1.95 -24.35
CA LEU A 296 2.52 -0.54 -24.08
C LEU A 296 2.78 0.26 -25.37
N VAL A 297 3.55 -0.31 -26.31
CA VAL A 297 3.77 0.32 -27.63
C VAL A 297 2.44 0.51 -28.35
N SER A 298 1.64 -0.55 -28.46
CA SER A 298 0.32 -0.47 -29.09
C SER A 298 -0.63 0.51 -28.40
N PHE A 299 -0.60 0.56 -27.06
CA PHE A 299 -1.42 1.46 -26.26
C PHE A 299 -1.07 2.93 -26.51
N PHE A 300 0.22 3.29 -26.48
CA PHE A 300 0.64 4.67 -26.74
C PHE A 300 0.41 5.09 -28.19
N GLU A 301 0.61 4.20 -29.16
CA GLU A 301 0.28 4.46 -30.56
C GLU A 301 -1.23 4.69 -30.77
N SER A 302 -2.09 4.01 -30.00
CA SER A 302 -3.55 4.20 -30.07
C SER A 302 -4.03 5.50 -29.42
N ILE A 303 -3.28 6.08 -28.48
CA ILE A 303 -3.63 7.36 -27.82
C ILE A 303 -3.16 8.56 -28.64
N LEU A 304 -2.06 8.40 -29.38
CA LEU A 304 -1.44 9.47 -30.17
C LEU A 304 -2.05 9.66 -31.57
N LYS A 305 -2.99 8.80 -31.97
CA LYS A 305 -3.77 8.91 -33.22
C LYS A 305 -5.14 9.50 -32.94
#